data_AF-H0ULT8-F1
#
_entry.id   AF-H0ULT8-F1
#
_cell.length_a   1.000
_cell.length_b   1.000
_cell.length_c   1.000
_cell.angle_alpha   90.00
_cell.angle_beta   90.00
_cell.angle_gamma   90.00
#
_symmetry.space_group_name_H-M   'P 1'
#
loop_
_entity.id
_entity.type
_entity.pdbx_description
1 polymer ?
#
loop_
_entity_poly.entity_id
_entity_poly.type
_entity_poly.pdbx_seq_one_letter_code
_entity_poly.pdbx_strand_id
1 'polypeptide(L)'
;MKKSILAALSLLLVSSAGWAFTNEPDGFGNITWGGSKDSRPDLSVQQDARYGSRPVLTSKWYTSPTETFVLGGVTMDTPVYGFDPDLGFWDVTASSRERLSEDQKAELKKWLIQTYGEPDYSGTFKPVFGPQSPALSWRGDKTLLRVVFSDTVTVEYSSAQLANKAVLLDAKRRTK
;
A
#
# COMPACT_ATOMS: atom_id res chain seq x y z
N MET A 1 18.41 -43.82 9.41
CA MET A 1 18.42 -42.68 10.36
C MET A 1 18.39 -41.38 9.57
N LYS A 2 17.63 -40.37 10.07
CA LYS A 2 17.42 -38.99 9.57
C LYS A 2 16.46 -38.88 8.37
N LYS A 3 15.14 -38.94 8.61
CA LYS A 3 14.22 -37.83 8.96
C LYS A 3 14.05 -36.81 7.82
N SER A 4 12.94 -37.00 7.10
CA SER A 4 12.30 -36.08 6.16
C SER A 4 11.95 -34.74 6.82
N ILE A 5 12.14 -33.63 6.11
CA ILE A 5 11.34 -32.42 6.29
C ILE A 5 10.86 -32.01 4.90
N LEU A 6 9.67 -32.49 4.56
CA LEU A 6 8.86 -31.97 3.47
C LEU A 6 8.37 -30.60 3.96
N ALA A 7 8.95 -29.51 3.47
CA ALA A 7 8.39 -28.19 3.69
C ALA A 7 7.13 -28.07 2.81
N ALA A 8 5.99 -28.45 3.39
CA ALA A 8 4.68 -28.12 2.83
C ALA A 8 4.55 -26.59 2.86
N LEU A 9 4.86 -25.95 1.74
CA LEU A 9 4.54 -24.55 1.50
C LEU A 9 3.02 -24.49 1.34
N SER A 10 2.31 -24.28 2.44
CA SER A 10 0.88 -24.02 2.44
C SER A 10 0.63 -22.72 1.68
N LEU A 11 0.44 -22.82 0.36
CA LEU A 11 -0.22 -21.79 -0.43
C LEU A 11 -1.65 -21.71 0.10
N LEU A 12 -1.89 -20.79 1.01
CA LEU A 12 -3.23 -20.35 1.39
C LEU A 12 -3.86 -19.69 0.16
N LEU A 13 -4.48 -20.51 -0.69
CA LEU A 13 -5.55 -20.10 -1.59
C LEU A 13 -6.74 -19.72 -0.71
N VAL A 14 -6.71 -18.51 -0.14
CA VAL A 14 -7.88 -17.93 0.49
C VAL A 14 -8.78 -17.42 -0.63
N SER A 15 -9.57 -18.33 -1.18
CA SER A 15 -10.80 -18.01 -1.90
C SER A 15 -11.88 -17.67 -0.88
N SER A 16 -11.69 -16.59 -0.11
CA SER A 16 -12.80 -15.93 0.54
C SER A 16 -13.36 -14.97 -0.51
N ALA A 17 -14.62 -15.16 -0.89
CA ALA A 17 -15.45 -14.08 -1.40
C ALA A 17 -15.65 -13.05 -0.27
N GLY A 18 -14.54 -12.43 0.18
CA GLY A 18 -14.59 -11.14 0.86
C GLY A 18 -15.03 -10.17 -0.21
N TRP A 19 -16.12 -9.47 0.05
CA TRP A 19 -16.69 -8.55 -0.91
C TRP A 19 -15.64 -7.48 -1.19
N ALA A 20 -15.07 -7.49 -2.40
CA ALA A 20 -14.24 -6.39 -2.85
C ALA A 20 -15.02 -5.08 -2.63
N PHE A 21 -14.37 -4.07 -2.04
CA PHE A 21 -15.07 -2.82 -1.81
C PHE A 21 -15.51 -2.23 -3.16
N THR A 22 -16.75 -1.77 -3.23
CA THR A 22 -17.49 -1.55 -4.49
C THR A 22 -16.96 -0.40 -5.35
N ASN A 23 -16.09 0.45 -4.81
CA ASN A 23 -15.48 1.60 -5.49
C ASN A 23 -13.96 1.47 -5.55
N GLU A 24 -13.49 0.30 -5.99
CA GLU A 24 -12.07 0.07 -6.20
C GLU A 24 -11.48 1.09 -7.18
N PRO A 25 -10.44 1.85 -6.78
CA PRO A 25 -9.79 2.78 -7.68
C PRO A 25 -9.00 2.00 -8.75
N ASP A 26 -9.23 2.30 -10.03
CA ASP A 26 -8.41 1.76 -11.13
C ASP A 26 -7.00 2.41 -11.22
N GLY A 27 -6.72 3.36 -10.32
CA GLY A 27 -5.47 4.11 -10.28
C GLY A 27 -5.48 5.19 -9.19
N PHE A 28 -4.44 6.02 -9.16
CA PHE A 28 -4.37 7.16 -8.24
C PHE A 28 -3.71 8.35 -8.94
N GLY A 29 -4.18 9.56 -8.63
CA GLY A 29 -3.57 10.79 -9.16
C GLY A 29 -3.46 10.81 -10.68
N ASN A 30 -4.51 10.38 -11.40
CA ASN A 30 -4.55 10.25 -12.86
C ASN A 30 -3.58 9.21 -13.47
N ILE A 31 -3.05 8.27 -12.68
CA ILE A 31 -2.23 7.14 -13.16
C ILE A 31 -2.98 5.84 -12.88
N THR A 32 -3.27 5.05 -13.92
CA THR A 32 -3.84 3.70 -13.76
C THR A 32 -2.81 2.74 -13.18
N TRP A 33 -3.25 1.73 -12.43
CA TRP A 33 -2.35 0.65 -12.01
C TRP A 33 -1.65 0.00 -13.22
N GLY A 34 -0.34 -0.16 -13.12
CA GLY A 34 0.55 -0.60 -14.20
C GLY A 34 0.93 0.48 -15.22
N GLY A 35 0.44 1.71 -15.07
CA GLY A 35 0.77 2.84 -15.93
C GLY A 35 2.25 3.26 -15.85
N SER A 36 2.76 3.89 -16.91
CA SER A 36 4.11 4.46 -16.93
C SER A 36 4.18 5.73 -16.07
N LYS A 37 5.34 5.99 -15.45
CA LYS A 37 5.68 7.27 -14.83
C LYS A 37 5.40 8.42 -15.81
N ASP A 38 5.65 8.24 -17.10
CA ASP A 38 5.57 9.31 -18.11
C ASP A 38 4.17 9.97 -18.20
N SER A 39 3.13 9.31 -17.71
CA SER A 39 1.78 9.90 -17.56
C SER A 39 1.70 11.05 -16.54
N ARG A 40 2.68 11.15 -15.63
CA ARG A 40 2.82 12.20 -14.62
C ARG A 40 4.24 12.78 -14.63
N PRO A 41 4.57 13.65 -15.62
CA PRO A 41 5.89 14.24 -15.76
C PRO A 41 6.29 15.13 -14.57
N ASP A 42 5.31 15.65 -13.82
CA ASP A 42 5.48 16.47 -12.62
C ASP A 42 6.13 15.72 -11.44
N LEU A 43 6.05 14.38 -11.42
CA LEU A 43 6.64 13.59 -10.34
C LEU A 43 8.16 13.69 -10.34
N SER A 44 8.71 14.02 -9.17
CA SER A 44 10.14 14.11 -8.91
C SER A 44 10.65 12.86 -8.21
N VAL A 45 11.89 12.46 -8.48
CA VAL A 45 12.49 11.26 -7.85
C VAL A 45 12.58 11.45 -6.34
N GLN A 46 12.08 10.46 -5.59
CA GLN A 46 12.22 10.40 -4.14
C GLN A 46 13.55 9.72 -3.79
N GLN A 47 14.46 10.47 -3.17
CA GLN A 47 15.80 9.99 -2.81
C GLN A 47 15.91 9.42 -1.40
N ASP A 48 14.82 9.38 -0.63
CA ASP A 48 14.85 8.85 0.74
C ASP A 48 15.17 7.35 0.72
N ALA A 49 16.33 7.00 1.29
CA ALA A 49 16.90 5.66 1.31
C ALA A 49 15.97 4.59 1.93
N ARG A 50 15.01 5.00 2.76
CA ARG A 50 14.01 4.08 3.36
C ARG A 50 13.06 3.49 2.32
N TYR A 51 12.78 4.22 1.24
CA TYR A 51 12.02 3.68 0.12
C TYR A 51 12.83 2.69 -0.73
N GLY A 52 14.17 2.82 -0.74
CA GLY A 52 15.07 1.87 -1.40
C GLY A 52 15.16 0.49 -0.73
N SER A 53 14.54 0.31 0.44
CA SER A 53 14.56 -0.94 1.23
C SER A 53 13.23 -1.72 1.24
N ARG A 54 12.21 -1.30 0.45
CA ARG A 54 11.03 -2.15 0.20
C ARG A 54 11.44 -3.43 -0.56
N PRO A 55 10.78 -4.57 -0.35
CA PRO A 55 11.20 -5.90 -0.85
C PRO A 55 11.23 -6.05 -2.38
N VAL A 56 10.86 -5.03 -3.15
CA VAL A 56 10.89 -5.04 -4.62
C VAL A 56 12.16 -4.31 -5.08
N LEU A 57 13.25 -5.07 -5.26
CA LEU A 57 14.63 -4.57 -5.46
C LEU A 57 14.91 -3.76 -6.76
N THR A 58 13.88 -3.31 -7.49
CA THR A 58 14.03 -2.42 -8.68
C THR A 58 13.09 -1.23 -8.70
N SER A 59 12.22 -1.08 -7.70
CA SER A 59 11.24 0.01 -7.70
C SER A 59 11.91 1.37 -7.54
N LYS A 60 11.42 2.34 -8.32
CA LYS A 60 11.73 3.77 -8.16
C LYS A 60 10.54 4.46 -7.52
N TRP A 61 10.86 5.36 -6.61
CA TRP A 61 9.87 6.12 -5.86
C TRP A 61 9.89 7.55 -6.32
N TYR A 62 8.71 8.14 -6.40
CA TYR A 62 8.55 9.51 -6.87
C TYR A 62 7.54 10.24 -5.99
N THR A 63 7.66 11.55 -5.90
CA THR A 63 6.75 12.39 -5.12
C THR A 63 6.28 13.57 -5.96
N SER A 64 5.09 14.06 -5.65
CA SER A 64 4.68 15.41 -6.00
C SER A 64 4.57 16.22 -4.70
N PRO A 65 5.56 17.07 -4.37
CA PRO A 65 5.68 17.66 -3.04
C PRO A 65 4.54 18.62 -2.67
N THR A 66 3.78 19.09 -3.66
CA THR A 66 2.62 19.96 -3.45
C THR A 66 1.29 19.23 -3.58
N GLU A 67 1.31 17.95 -3.97
CA GLU A 67 0.08 17.18 -4.12
C GLU A 67 -0.47 16.78 -2.76
N THR A 68 -1.76 16.98 -2.60
CA THR A 68 -2.51 16.61 -1.41
C THR A 68 -3.82 15.96 -1.83
N PHE A 69 -4.41 15.16 -0.95
CA PHE A 69 -5.76 14.65 -1.11
C PHE A 69 -6.44 14.49 0.24
N VAL A 70 -7.76 14.33 0.24
CA VAL A 70 -8.54 14.20 1.47
C VAL A 70 -9.06 12.78 1.61
N LEU A 71 -8.79 12.14 2.74
CA LEU A 71 -9.32 10.83 3.13
C LEU A 71 -10.19 11.00 4.38
N GLY A 72 -11.51 10.85 4.25
CA GLY A 72 -12.42 10.96 5.41
C GLY A 72 -12.29 12.25 6.20
N GLY A 73 -12.05 13.38 5.52
CA GLY A 73 -11.83 14.69 6.14
C GLY A 73 -10.38 14.97 6.58
N VAL A 74 -9.49 13.99 6.48
CA VAL A 74 -8.07 14.13 6.83
C VAL A 74 -7.27 14.49 5.59
N THR A 75 -6.51 15.58 5.65
CA THR A 75 -5.61 15.97 4.56
C THR A 75 -4.34 15.13 4.59
N MET A 76 -4.09 14.44 3.49
CA MET A 76 -2.93 13.61 3.21
C MET A 76 -1.96 14.40 2.34
N ASP A 77 -0.72 14.52 2.78
CA ASP A 77 0.31 15.32 2.11
C ASP A 77 1.39 14.43 1.49
N THR A 78 1.98 14.95 0.41
CA THR A 78 3.19 14.39 -0.22
C THR A 78 3.02 12.91 -0.58
N PRO A 79 2.05 12.56 -1.44
CA PRO A 79 1.91 11.19 -1.91
C PRO A 79 3.19 10.74 -2.60
N VAL A 80 3.68 9.57 -2.21
CA VAL A 80 4.85 8.93 -2.79
C VAL A 80 4.40 7.72 -3.59
N TYR A 81 4.70 7.77 -4.88
CA TYR A 81 4.32 6.82 -5.91
C TYR A 81 5.45 5.82 -6.16
N GLY A 82 5.13 4.53 -6.13
CA GLY A 82 6.01 3.42 -6.45
C GLY A 82 5.81 2.93 -7.87
N PHE A 83 6.90 2.87 -8.64
CA PHE A 83 6.93 2.30 -9.98
C PHE A 83 7.98 1.21 -10.04
N ASP A 84 7.63 0.06 -10.62
CA ASP A 84 8.60 -0.97 -10.95
C ASP A 84 8.81 -1.03 -12.47
N PRO A 85 10.05 -1.20 -12.97
CA PRO A 85 10.31 -1.28 -14.40
C PRO A 85 9.51 -2.37 -15.14
N ASP A 86 9.22 -3.49 -14.48
CA ASP A 86 8.52 -4.63 -15.08
C ASP A 86 7.00 -4.57 -14.89
N LEU A 87 6.51 -3.72 -13.97
CA LEU A 87 5.12 -3.71 -13.54
C LEU A 87 4.41 -2.38 -13.78
N GLY A 88 5.14 -1.27 -13.91
CA GLY A 88 4.58 0.09 -13.90
C GLY A 88 4.19 0.57 -12.50
N PHE A 89 3.26 1.52 -12.44
CA PHE A 89 2.71 2.08 -11.19
C PHE A 89 2.02 1.00 -10.35
N TRP A 90 2.42 0.81 -9.09
CA TRP A 90 1.89 -0.27 -8.27
C TRP A 90 1.57 0.10 -6.82
N ASP A 91 2.03 1.25 -6.33
CA ASP A 91 1.81 1.69 -4.95
C ASP A 91 1.76 3.22 -4.87
N VAL A 92 0.91 3.73 -4.00
CA VAL A 92 1.01 5.10 -3.51
C VAL A 92 0.83 5.11 -2.01
N THR A 93 1.71 5.82 -1.32
CA THR A 93 1.67 5.99 0.13
C THR A 93 1.66 7.48 0.48
N ALA A 94 0.81 7.90 1.40
CA ALA A 94 0.78 9.27 1.90
C ALA A 94 0.54 9.30 3.41
N SER A 95 0.98 10.37 4.07
CA SER A 95 0.73 10.57 5.49
C SER A 95 -0.07 11.84 5.74
N SER A 96 -0.83 11.86 6.83
CA SER A 96 -1.51 13.06 7.28
C SER A 96 -0.48 14.15 7.55
N ARG A 97 -0.80 15.38 7.14
CA ARG A 97 0.05 16.56 7.37
C ARG A 97 0.35 16.77 8.84
N GLU A 98 -0.68 16.59 9.66
CA GLU A 98 -0.67 16.86 11.08
C GLU A 98 -0.86 15.58 11.88
N ARG A 99 -0.52 15.66 13.17
CA ARG A 99 -0.86 14.60 14.12
C ARG A 99 -2.35 14.64 14.40
N LEU A 100 -2.99 13.48 14.43
CA LEU A 100 -4.41 13.38 14.75
C LEU A 100 -4.61 13.07 16.23
N SER A 101 -5.63 13.67 16.83
CA SER A 101 -6.13 13.25 18.14
C SER A 101 -6.75 11.85 18.05
N GLU A 102 -6.95 11.21 19.20
CA GLU A 102 -7.64 9.89 19.24
C GLU A 102 -9.08 9.99 18.74
N ASP A 103 -9.78 11.10 19.00
CA ASP A 103 -11.14 11.33 18.49
C ASP A 103 -11.15 11.45 16.95
N GLN A 104 -10.21 12.20 16.37
CA GLN A 104 -10.07 12.31 14.90
C GLN A 104 -9.75 10.96 14.27
N LYS A 105 -8.91 10.14 14.91
CA LYS A 105 -8.63 8.76 14.44
C LYS A 105 -9.88 7.89 14.53
N ALA A 106 -10.67 8.01 15.59
CA ALA A 106 -11.92 7.25 15.76
C ALA A 106 -12.96 7.64 14.70
N GLU A 107 -13.09 8.94 14.40
CA GLU A 107 -13.96 9.44 13.34
C GLU A 107 -13.52 8.94 11.97
N LEU A 108 -12.22 9.00 11.66
CA LEU A 108 -11.69 8.45 10.41
C LEU A 108 -11.96 6.94 10.30
N LYS A 109 -11.73 6.16 11.37
CA LYS A 109 -12.05 4.72 11.38
C LYS A 109 -13.52 4.47 11.09
N LYS A 110 -14.41 5.22 11.74
CA LYS A 110 -15.86 5.11 11.52
C LYS A 110 -16.21 5.41 10.07
N TRP A 111 -15.66 6.48 9.51
CA TRP A 111 -15.87 6.85 8.11
C TRP A 111 -15.36 5.76 7.15
N LEU A 112 -14.18 5.19 7.40
CA LEU A 112 -13.61 4.10 6.60
C LEU A 112 -14.53 2.86 6.61
N ILE A 113 -15.03 2.45 7.78
CA ILE A 113 -15.94 1.30 7.91
C ILE A 113 -17.26 1.57 7.20
N GLN A 114 -17.80 2.79 7.29
CA GLN A 114 -19.00 3.18 6.56
C GLN A 114 -18.80 3.19 5.05
N THR A 115 -17.60 3.53 4.57
CA THR A 115 -17.27 3.69 3.15
C THR A 115 -16.90 2.37 2.49
N TYR A 116 -16.11 1.53 3.18
CA TYR A 116 -15.50 0.33 2.62
C TYR A 116 -16.01 -0.97 3.27
N GLY A 117 -16.85 -0.89 4.29
CA GLY A 117 -17.28 -2.03 5.10
C GLY A 117 -16.27 -2.38 6.19
N GLU A 118 -16.50 -3.51 6.86
CA GLU A 118 -15.55 -4.04 7.85
C GLU A 118 -14.20 -4.38 7.19
N PRO A 119 -13.06 -4.10 7.84
CA PRO A 119 -11.75 -4.41 7.29
C PRO A 119 -11.52 -5.92 7.24
N ASP A 120 -10.93 -6.41 6.15
CA ASP A 120 -10.51 -7.81 6.01
C ASP A 120 -9.40 -8.18 7.01
N TYR A 121 -8.56 -7.19 7.36
CA TYR A 121 -7.45 -7.37 8.28
C TYR A 121 -7.35 -6.21 9.26
N SER A 122 -7.31 -6.54 10.55
CA SER A 122 -6.95 -5.63 11.63
C SER A 122 -5.71 -6.17 12.34
N GLY A 123 -4.70 -5.35 12.53
CA GLY A 123 -3.48 -5.79 13.20
C GLY A 123 -2.51 -4.65 13.45
N THR A 124 -1.24 -4.99 13.56
CA THR A 124 -0.18 -3.99 13.60
C THR A 124 0.64 -4.08 12.32
N PHE A 125 0.96 -2.92 11.75
CA PHE A 125 1.75 -2.82 10.53
C PHE A 125 2.90 -1.86 10.76
N LYS A 126 4.06 -2.21 10.21
CA LYS A 126 5.22 -1.31 10.19
C LYS A 126 5.26 -0.63 8.82
N PRO A 127 4.78 0.62 8.70
CA PRO A 127 4.93 1.40 7.47
C PRO A 127 6.41 1.62 7.15
N VAL A 128 6.69 2.04 5.92
CA VAL A 128 8.03 2.48 5.51
C VAL A 128 8.51 3.62 6.42
N PHE A 129 7.59 4.46 6.89
CA PHE A 129 7.84 5.58 7.81
C PHE A 129 7.14 5.35 9.13
N GLY A 130 7.91 5.05 10.17
CA GLY A 130 7.44 5.11 11.54
C GLY A 130 7.39 3.77 12.27
N PRO A 131 6.86 3.79 13.50
CA PRO A 131 6.77 2.61 14.34
C PRO A 131 5.70 1.64 13.83
N GLN A 132 5.85 0.37 14.22
CA GLN A 132 4.78 -0.60 14.08
C GLN A 132 3.55 -0.08 14.85
N SER A 133 2.46 0.11 14.12
CA SER A 133 1.27 0.80 14.62
C SER A 133 0.00 0.05 14.21
N PRO A 134 -1.11 0.23 14.94
CA PRO A 134 -2.40 -0.35 14.54
C PRO A 134 -2.76 -0.01 13.11
N ALA A 135 -3.23 -0.99 12.34
CA ALA A 135 -3.59 -0.82 10.95
C ALA A 135 -4.87 -1.58 10.62
N LEU A 136 -5.65 -0.99 9.72
CA LEU A 136 -6.83 -1.58 9.11
C LEU A 136 -6.54 -1.74 7.61
N SER A 137 -6.97 -2.86 7.02
CA SER A 137 -6.80 -3.10 5.58
C SER A 137 -8.07 -3.65 4.96
N TRP A 138 -8.35 -3.18 3.74
CA TRP A 138 -9.46 -3.59 2.89
C TRP A 138 -8.90 -4.09 1.56
N ARG A 139 -9.37 -5.26 1.14
CA ARG A 139 -9.00 -5.90 -0.10
C ARG A 139 -10.08 -5.63 -1.14
N GLY A 140 -9.69 -5.02 -2.25
CA GLY A 140 -10.45 -5.02 -3.49
C GLY A 140 -10.03 -6.18 -4.40
N ASP A 141 -10.61 -6.24 -5.60
CA ASP A 141 -10.26 -7.28 -6.58
C ASP A 141 -8.85 -7.10 -7.16
N LYS A 142 -8.42 -5.83 -7.28
CA LYS A 142 -7.14 -5.44 -7.88
C LYS A 142 -6.24 -4.66 -6.93
N THR A 143 -6.76 -4.18 -5.80
CA THR A 143 -6.13 -3.22 -4.91
C THR A 143 -6.21 -3.66 -3.45
N LEU A 144 -5.27 -3.14 -2.67
CA LEU A 144 -5.27 -3.22 -1.23
C LEU A 144 -5.18 -1.80 -0.70
N LEU A 145 -6.17 -1.41 0.09
CA LEU A 145 -6.14 -0.20 0.89
C LEU A 145 -5.66 -0.58 2.29
N ARG A 146 -4.64 0.10 2.79
CA ARG A 146 -4.18 -0.01 4.17
C ARG A 146 -4.13 1.38 4.80
N VAL A 147 -4.67 1.49 6.01
CA VAL A 147 -4.60 2.70 6.83
C VAL A 147 -3.92 2.35 8.15
N VAL A 148 -2.81 3.03 8.44
CA VAL A 148 -1.98 2.86 9.64
C VAL A 148 -2.23 4.05 10.56
N PHE A 149 -2.62 3.76 11.80
CA PHE A 149 -2.96 4.74 12.83
C PHE A 149 -1.78 4.87 13.80
N SER A 150 -0.91 5.85 13.54
CA SER A 150 0.19 6.24 14.44
C SER A 150 -0.03 7.67 14.97
N ASP A 151 1.03 8.41 15.32
CA ASP A 151 0.94 9.86 15.60
C ASP A 151 0.35 10.61 14.39
N THR A 152 0.83 10.26 13.19
CA THR A 152 0.21 10.59 11.91
C THR A 152 -0.54 9.37 11.38
N VAL A 153 -1.55 9.61 10.56
CA VAL A 153 -2.19 8.53 9.79
C VAL A 153 -1.42 8.34 8.50
N THR A 154 -1.08 7.10 8.15
CA THR A 154 -0.52 6.77 6.85
C THR A 154 -1.52 5.93 6.08
N VAL A 155 -1.75 6.28 4.82
CA VAL A 155 -2.55 5.49 3.90
C VAL A 155 -1.65 4.93 2.80
N GLU A 156 -1.89 3.69 2.43
CA GLU A 156 -1.24 2.98 1.33
C GLU A 156 -2.35 2.41 0.43
N TYR A 157 -2.33 2.79 -0.85
CA TYR A 157 -3.06 2.10 -1.90
C TYR A 157 -2.05 1.34 -2.73
N SER A 158 -2.23 0.03 -2.88
CA SER A 158 -1.36 -0.78 -3.73
C SER A 158 -2.17 -1.67 -4.64
N SER A 159 -1.66 -1.97 -5.83
CA SER A 159 -2.24 -3.03 -6.65
C SER A 159 -1.90 -4.38 -6.02
N ALA A 160 -2.90 -5.10 -5.51
CA ALA A 160 -2.73 -6.41 -4.89
C ALA A 160 -2.12 -7.43 -5.89
N GLN A 161 -2.52 -7.35 -7.16
CA GLN A 161 -2.01 -8.25 -8.20
C GLN A 161 -0.55 -7.95 -8.53
N LEU A 162 -0.20 -6.68 -8.71
CA LEU A 162 1.18 -6.29 -9.03
C LEU A 162 2.11 -6.46 -7.83
N ALA A 163 1.65 -6.19 -6.61
CA ALA A 163 2.43 -6.43 -5.39
C ALA A 163 2.79 -7.91 -5.23
N ASN A 164 1.83 -8.83 -5.44
CA ASN A 164 2.11 -10.26 -5.43
C ASN A 164 3.09 -10.67 -6.52
N LYS A 165 2.92 -10.15 -7.74
CA LYS A 165 3.86 -10.40 -8.85
C LYS A 165 5.26 -9.87 -8.54
N ALA A 166 5.37 -8.71 -7.89
CA ALA A 166 6.63 -8.11 -7.48
C ALA A 166 7.39 -9.01 -6.49
N VAL A 167 6.69 -9.55 -5.48
CA VAL A 167 7.25 -10.51 -4.51
C VAL A 167 7.75 -11.78 -5.22
N LEU A 168 6.99 -12.31 -6.17
CA LEU A 168 7.40 -13.49 -6.93
C LEU A 168 8.61 -13.22 -7.84
N LEU A 169 8.70 -12.05 -8.46
CA LEU A 169 9.85 -11.65 -9.27
C LEU A 169 11.11 -11.48 -8.41
N ASP A 170 10.99 -10.87 -7.24
CA ASP A 170 12.08 -10.75 -6.27
C ASP A 170 12.60 -12.12 -5.81
N ALA A 171 11.69 -13.02 -5.42
CA ALA A 171 12.06 -14.38 -5.03
C ALA A 171 12.84 -15.12 -6.12
N LYS A 172 12.41 -15.00 -7.39
CA LYS A 172 13.12 -15.60 -8.54
C LYS A 172 14.50 -15.01 -8.78
N ARG A 173 14.70 -13.71 -8.53
CA ARG A 173 16.01 -13.05 -8.72
C ARG A 173 17.03 -13.50 -7.67
N ARG A 174 16.59 -13.83 -6.45
CA ARG A 174 17.46 -14.30 -5.35
C ARG A 174 17.93 -15.75 -5.51
N THR A 175 17.28 -16.52 -6.37
CA THR A 175 17.61 -17.94 -6.62
C THR A 175 18.54 -18.15 -7.83
N LYS A 176 19.00 -17.07 -8.47
CA LYS A 176 19.98 -17.10 -9.57
C LYS A 176 21.34 -16.66 -9.05
#